data_AF-A0A927S588-F1
#
_entry.id   AF-A0A927S588-F1
#
_cell.length_a   1.000
_cell.length_b   1.000
_cell.length_c   1.000
_cell.angle_alpha   90.00
_cell.angle_beta   90.00
_cell.angle_gamma   90.00
#
_symmetry.space_group_name_H-M   'P 1'
#
loop_
_entity.id
_entity.type
_entity.pdbx_description
1 polymer ?
#
loop_
_entity_poly.entity_id
_entity_poly.type
_entity_poly.pdbx_seq_one_letter_code
_entity_poly.pdbx_strand_id
1 'polypeptide(L)'
;MKISVQMQPIYDEIAGMIEEYCNRYLNEEYRTLCLRLLEKLCRKRPSPLLKGRRNTWAAGIVYAIAANNFIFDKSMPIHLTADELSRPFGIAPSTAGNKAAEIRKLVRMSPWDTEWLLQELIEDNPAIWMLSVDRFIVDARDLPLEFQQEAARRGLIPYVPAMRKKEEQTEQLSEKADNPVPNPLQDCVSDDSTSEPVPPADFSDIYDRFRTV
;
A
#
# COMPACT_ATOMS: atom_id res chain seq x y z
N MET A 1 -0.90 14.06 -13.79
CA MET A 1 -0.11 13.45 -14.89
C MET A 1 -0.81 13.72 -16.23
N LYS A 2 -0.13 13.87 -17.38
CA LYS A 2 -0.78 14.29 -18.65
C LYS A 2 -0.84 13.15 -19.68
N ILE A 3 -2.04 12.60 -19.90
CA ILE A 3 -2.34 11.64 -20.98
C ILE A 3 -2.50 12.43 -22.29
N SER A 4 -2.14 11.84 -23.43
CA SER A 4 -2.32 12.52 -24.71
C SER A 4 -3.81 12.64 -25.06
N VAL A 5 -4.20 13.71 -25.74
CA VAL A 5 -5.59 13.96 -26.15
C VAL A 5 -6.18 12.78 -26.93
N GLN A 6 -5.37 12.12 -27.76
CA GLN A 6 -5.78 10.94 -28.53
C GLN A 6 -6.06 9.71 -27.65
N MET A 7 -5.35 9.56 -26.53
CA MET A 7 -5.52 8.43 -25.61
C MET A 7 -6.59 8.66 -24.56
N GLN A 8 -7.01 9.92 -24.34
CA GLN A 8 -7.95 10.28 -23.28
C GLN A 8 -9.25 9.46 -23.32
N PRO A 9 -9.94 9.27 -24.47
CA PRO A 9 -11.18 8.51 -24.49
C PRO A 9 -11.00 7.03 -24.11
N ILE A 10 -9.87 6.43 -24.52
CA ILE A 10 -9.55 5.03 -24.20
C ILE A 10 -9.21 4.90 -22.70
N TYR A 11 -8.49 5.89 -22.16
CA TYR A 11 -8.18 5.93 -20.75
C TYR A 11 -9.46 6.04 -19.92
N ASP A 12 -10.33 7.01 -20.21
CA ASP A 12 -11.54 7.27 -19.43
C ASP A 12 -12.47 6.03 -19.41
N GLU A 13 -12.62 5.36 -20.56
CA GLU A 13 -13.43 4.13 -20.67
C GLU A 13 -12.88 3.00 -19.79
N ILE A 14 -11.57 2.74 -19.83
CA ILE A 14 -10.95 1.67 -19.04
C ILE A 14 -10.87 2.05 -17.56
N ALA A 15 -10.57 3.31 -17.25
CA ALA A 15 -10.51 3.83 -15.90
C ALA A 15 -11.87 3.70 -15.21
N GLY A 16 -12.97 4.09 -15.87
CA GLY A 16 -14.31 3.93 -15.32
C GLY A 16 -14.66 2.48 -14.99
N MET A 17 -14.27 1.52 -15.84
CA MET A 17 -14.46 0.09 -15.57
C MET A 17 -13.65 -0.38 -14.36
N ILE A 18 -12.40 0.08 -14.21
CA ILE A 18 -11.53 -0.26 -13.08
C ILE A 18 -12.07 0.35 -11.79
N GLU A 19 -12.47 1.62 -11.82
CA GLU A 19 -13.01 2.34 -10.67
C GLU A 19 -14.29 1.67 -10.15
N GLU A 20 -15.25 1.39 -11.04
CA GLU A 20 -16.49 0.68 -10.67
C GLU A 20 -16.18 -0.69 -10.08
N TYR A 21 -15.25 -1.44 -10.67
CA TYR A 21 -14.86 -2.75 -10.18
C TYR A 21 -14.23 -2.68 -8.79
N CYS A 22 -13.21 -1.82 -8.61
CA CYS A 22 -12.49 -1.72 -7.36
C CYS A 22 -13.39 -1.24 -6.21
N ASN A 23 -14.30 -0.31 -6.49
CA ASN A 23 -15.27 0.16 -5.49
C ASN A 23 -16.24 -0.94 -5.02
N ARG A 24 -16.49 -1.96 -5.85
CA ARG A 24 -17.43 -3.05 -5.52
C ARG A 24 -16.76 -4.28 -4.93
N TYR A 25 -15.58 -4.63 -5.42
CA TYR A 25 -14.96 -5.94 -5.16
C TYR A 25 -13.59 -5.88 -4.49
N LEU A 26 -12.94 -4.71 -4.49
CA LEU A 26 -11.61 -4.52 -3.93
C LEU A 26 -11.61 -3.29 -3.01
N ASN A 27 -10.57 -2.46 -3.06
CA ASN A 27 -10.43 -1.25 -2.27
C ASN A 27 -9.74 -0.13 -3.06
N GLU A 28 -9.56 1.02 -2.40
CA GLU A 28 -8.93 2.21 -2.97
C GLU A 28 -7.49 1.98 -3.42
N GLU A 29 -6.74 1.17 -2.69
CA GLU A 29 -5.33 0.92 -2.97
C GLU A 29 -5.16 0.13 -4.26
N TYR A 30 -5.96 -0.93 -4.44
CA TYR A 30 -6.03 -1.66 -5.70
C TYR A 30 -6.42 -0.74 -6.87
N ARG A 31 -7.39 0.15 -6.66
CA ARG A 31 -7.82 1.13 -7.67
C ARG A 31 -6.65 2.01 -8.10
N THR A 32 -5.93 2.57 -7.13
CA THR A 32 -4.77 3.43 -7.35
C THR A 32 -3.68 2.71 -8.15
N LEU A 33 -3.32 1.48 -7.76
CA LEU A 33 -2.32 0.68 -8.47
C LEU A 33 -2.76 0.35 -9.91
N CYS A 34 -4.03 -0.01 -10.11
CA CYS A 34 -4.58 -0.32 -11.42
C CYS A 34 -4.58 0.90 -12.35
N LEU A 35 -4.98 2.08 -11.86
CA LEU A 35 -4.96 3.31 -12.65
C LEU A 35 -3.53 3.74 -13.01
N ARG A 36 -2.57 3.61 -12.08
CA ARG A 36 -1.15 3.84 -12.38
C ARG A 36 -0.62 2.90 -13.46
N LEU A 37 -1.04 1.63 -13.42
CA LEU A 37 -0.69 0.66 -14.47
C LEU A 37 -1.30 1.04 -15.82
N LEU A 38 -2.57 1.46 -15.83
CA LEU A 38 -3.26 1.97 -17.02
C LEU A 38 -2.52 3.18 -17.62
N GLU A 39 -2.16 4.16 -16.81
CA GLU A 39 -1.37 5.33 -17.23
C GLU A 39 -0.01 4.93 -17.84
N LYS A 40 0.66 3.92 -17.27
CA LYS A 40 1.92 3.39 -17.82
C LYS A 40 1.72 2.74 -19.19
N LEU A 41 0.60 2.04 -19.40
CA LEU A 41 0.23 1.46 -20.69
C LEU A 41 -0.15 2.53 -21.73
N CYS A 42 -0.86 3.58 -21.33
CA CYS A 42 -1.19 4.72 -22.21
C CYS A 42 0.06 5.41 -22.78
N ARG A 43 1.16 5.45 -22.01
CA ARG A 43 2.41 6.14 -22.40
C ARG A 43 3.32 5.35 -23.34
N LYS A 44 3.08 4.04 -23.53
CA LYS A 44 3.84 3.24 -24.49
C LYS A 44 3.59 3.74 -25.91
N ARG A 45 4.61 3.65 -26.79
CA ARG A 45 4.53 4.12 -28.18
C ARG A 45 4.83 2.98 -29.17
N PRO A 46 3.86 2.58 -30.02
CA PRO A 46 2.43 2.89 -29.91
C PRO A 46 1.82 2.31 -28.63
N SER A 47 0.70 2.86 -28.14
CA SER A 47 0.05 2.30 -26.95
C SER A 47 -0.61 0.96 -27.31
N PRO A 48 -0.40 -0.10 -26.51
CA PRO A 48 -1.03 -1.39 -26.76
C PRO A 48 -2.56 -1.33 -26.62
N LEU A 49 -3.08 -0.35 -25.86
CA LEU A 49 -4.51 -0.14 -25.63
C LEU A 49 -5.28 0.28 -26.90
N LEU A 50 -4.58 0.68 -27.96
CA LEU A 50 -5.18 0.97 -29.27
C LEU A 50 -5.78 -0.29 -29.92
N LYS A 51 -5.44 -1.49 -29.44
CA LYS A 51 -5.89 -2.77 -29.97
C LYS A 51 -6.58 -3.58 -28.88
N GLY A 52 -7.55 -4.40 -29.27
CA GLY A 52 -8.28 -5.28 -28.35
C GLY A 52 -9.52 -4.64 -27.72
N ARG A 53 -10.23 -5.43 -26.91
CA ARG A 53 -11.46 -5.00 -26.22
C ARG A 53 -11.11 -4.35 -24.88
N ARG A 54 -11.87 -3.32 -24.51
CA ARG A 54 -11.61 -2.52 -23.30
C ARG A 54 -11.83 -3.32 -22.03
N ASN A 55 -12.92 -4.10 -21.95
CA ASN A 55 -13.15 -5.05 -20.85
C ASN A 55 -11.97 -6.01 -20.65
N THR A 56 -11.36 -6.51 -21.74
CA THR A 56 -10.21 -7.42 -21.63
C THR A 56 -9.00 -6.71 -21.04
N TRP A 57 -8.75 -5.45 -21.42
CA TRP A 57 -7.68 -4.64 -20.82
C TRP A 57 -7.95 -4.32 -19.36
N ALA A 58 -9.15 -3.83 -19.01
CA ALA A 58 -9.55 -3.52 -17.64
C ALA A 58 -9.36 -4.75 -16.73
N ALA A 59 -9.92 -5.89 -17.13
CA ALA A 59 -9.79 -7.13 -16.37
C ALA A 59 -8.34 -7.63 -16.27
N GLY A 60 -7.57 -7.51 -17.35
CA GLY A 60 -6.15 -7.89 -17.34
C GLY A 60 -5.30 -7.02 -16.43
N ILE A 61 -5.61 -5.71 -16.34
CA ILE A 61 -4.94 -4.76 -15.44
C ILE A 61 -5.24 -5.13 -13.98
N VAL A 62 -6.51 -5.28 -13.63
CA VAL A 62 -6.93 -5.69 -12.29
C VAL A 62 -6.32 -7.03 -11.92
N TYR A 63 -6.40 -8.02 -12.81
CA TYR A 63 -5.83 -9.34 -12.57
C TYR A 63 -4.32 -9.27 -12.38
N ALA A 64 -3.60 -8.48 -13.17
CA ALA A 64 -2.15 -8.35 -13.03
C ALA A 64 -1.75 -7.81 -11.65
N ILE A 65 -2.40 -6.72 -11.20
CA ILE A 65 -2.14 -6.13 -9.89
C ILE A 65 -2.57 -7.09 -8.76
N ALA A 66 -3.78 -7.62 -8.82
CA ALA A 66 -4.31 -8.51 -7.79
C ALA A 66 -3.46 -9.78 -7.63
N ALA A 67 -3.07 -10.41 -8.75
CA ALA A 67 -2.18 -11.56 -8.73
C ALA A 67 -0.78 -11.23 -8.17
N ASN A 68 -0.25 -10.04 -8.46
CA ASN A 68 1.04 -9.59 -7.92
C ASN A 68 0.98 -9.34 -6.40
N ASN A 69 -0.24 -9.15 -5.87
CA ASN A 69 -0.52 -8.91 -4.46
C ASN A 69 -1.24 -10.09 -3.80
N PHE A 70 -0.94 -11.30 -4.28
CA PHE A 70 -1.35 -12.56 -3.66
C PHE A 70 -2.87 -12.73 -3.45
N ILE A 71 -3.73 -12.09 -4.26
CA ILE A 71 -5.20 -12.17 -4.15
C ILE A 71 -5.75 -13.62 -4.14
N PHE A 72 -5.01 -14.59 -4.68
CA PHE A 72 -5.42 -16.00 -4.73
C PHE A 72 -5.07 -16.77 -3.44
N ASP A 73 -4.28 -16.18 -2.56
CA ASP A 73 -3.89 -16.75 -1.28
C ASP A 73 -4.97 -16.44 -0.23
N LYS A 74 -5.41 -17.48 0.49
CA LYS A 74 -6.47 -17.36 1.51
C LYS A 74 -6.01 -16.64 2.78
N SER A 75 -4.70 -16.45 2.95
CA SER A 75 -4.15 -15.67 4.05
C SER A 75 -4.33 -14.17 3.86
N MET A 76 -4.61 -13.70 2.64
CA MET A 76 -4.82 -12.28 2.37
C MET A 76 -6.17 -11.79 2.89
N PRO A 77 -6.25 -10.54 3.42
CA PRO A 77 -7.50 -9.96 3.88
C PRO A 77 -8.59 -9.92 2.80
N ILE A 78 -8.18 -9.62 1.57
CA ILE A 78 -9.02 -9.75 0.37
C ILE A 78 -8.47 -10.91 -0.45
N HIS A 79 -9.24 -11.98 -0.58
CA HIS A 79 -8.90 -13.13 -1.41
C HIS A 79 -10.05 -13.49 -2.33
N LEU A 80 -9.74 -13.79 -3.59
CA LEU A 80 -10.70 -14.13 -4.63
C LEU A 80 -10.11 -15.25 -5.50
N THR A 81 -10.95 -16.14 -5.99
CA THR A 81 -10.57 -17.09 -7.04
C THR A 81 -10.41 -16.39 -8.39
N ALA A 82 -9.75 -17.04 -9.34
CA ALA A 82 -9.61 -16.52 -10.70
C ALA A 82 -10.98 -16.29 -11.39
N ASP A 83 -11.99 -17.09 -11.06
CA ASP A 83 -13.36 -16.91 -11.56
C ASP A 83 -14.04 -15.69 -10.96
N GLU A 84 -14.02 -15.55 -9.63
CA GLU A 84 -14.60 -14.38 -8.94
C GLU A 84 -13.95 -13.08 -9.40
N LEU A 85 -12.65 -13.11 -9.66
CA LEU A 85 -11.90 -11.94 -10.14
C LEU A 85 -12.30 -11.56 -11.59
N SER A 86 -12.47 -12.53 -12.49
CA SER A 86 -12.69 -12.24 -13.91
C SER A 86 -14.16 -12.13 -14.32
N ARG A 87 -15.05 -12.83 -13.62
CA ARG A 87 -16.48 -12.95 -13.98
C ARG A 87 -17.22 -11.62 -14.04
N PRO A 88 -17.01 -10.62 -13.16
CA PRO A 88 -17.71 -9.34 -13.25
C PRO A 88 -17.41 -8.55 -14.52
N PHE A 89 -16.24 -8.76 -15.14
CA PHE A 89 -15.90 -8.19 -16.44
C PHE A 89 -16.54 -8.93 -17.62
N GLY A 90 -17.22 -10.06 -17.37
CA GLY A 90 -17.81 -10.92 -18.38
C GLY A 90 -16.77 -11.68 -19.21
N ILE A 91 -15.58 -11.96 -18.64
CA ILE A 91 -14.51 -12.68 -19.34
C ILE A 91 -14.10 -13.95 -18.60
N ALA A 92 -13.64 -14.94 -19.37
CA ALA A 92 -13.12 -16.19 -18.81
C ALA A 92 -11.82 -15.96 -18.03
N PRO A 93 -11.57 -16.71 -16.94
CA PRO A 93 -10.36 -16.57 -16.12
C PRO A 93 -9.06 -16.70 -16.92
N SER A 94 -9.02 -17.64 -17.87
CA SER A 94 -7.87 -17.85 -18.75
C SER A 94 -7.59 -16.65 -19.66
N THR A 95 -8.64 -15.94 -20.10
CA THR A 95 -8.49 -14.73 -20.92
C THR A 95 -7.93 -13.58 -20.10
N ALA A 96 -8.43 -13.38 -18.88
CA ALA A 96 -7.92 -12.38 -17.93
C ALA A 96 -6.45 -12.67 -17.58
N GLY A 97 -6.13 -13.91 -17.19
CA GLY A 97 -4.78 -14.33 -16.83
C GLY A 97 -3.78 -14.20 -17.98
N ASN A 98 -4.17 -14.56 -19.21
CA ASN A 98 -3.31 -14.39 -20.39
C ASN A 98 -3.04 -12.91 -20.69
N LYS A 99 -4.07 -12.04 -20.59
CA LYS A 99 -3.88 -10.60 -20.74
C LYS A 99 -3.02 -10.02 -19.63
N ALA A 100 -3.20 -10.46 -18.38
CA ALA A 100 -2.36 -10.07 -17.26
C ALA A 100 -0.89 -10.47 -17.47
N ALA A 101 -0.63 -11.66 -18.01
CA ALA A 101 0.72 -12.11 -18.35
C ALA A 101 1.35 -11.24 -19.45
N GLU A 102 0.57 -10.84 -20.46
CA GLU A 102 1.01 -9.88 -21.48
C GLU A 102 1.34 -8.52 -20.87
N ILE A 103 0.47 -7.99 -20.01
CA ILE A 103 0.67 -6.71 -19.31
C ILE A 103 1.95 -6.73 -18.49
N ARG A 104 2.15 -7.78 -17.68
CA ARG A 104 3.36 -7.96 -16.86
C ARG A 104 4.63 -7.90 -17.71
N LYS A 105 4.63 -8.59 -18.87
CA LYS A 105 5.75 -8.51 -19.83
C LYS A 105 5.94 -7.12 -20.41
N LEU A 106 4.85 -6.45 -20.79
CA LEU A 106 4.89 -5.11 -21.37
C LEU A 106 5.50 -4.09 -20.41
N VAL A 107 5.12 -4.10 -19.13
CA VAL A 107 5.63 -3.13 -18.14
C VAL A 107 6.84 -3.64 -17.36
N ARG A 108 7.31 -4.87 -17.65
CA ARG A 108 8.38 -5.56 -16.93
C ARG A 108 8.11 -5.65 -15.42
N MET A 109 6.86 -5.95 -15.07
CA MET A 109 6.43 -6.12 -13.67
C MET A 109 7.13 -7.32 -13.06
N SER A 110 7.89 -7.07 -12.00
CA SER A 110 8.47 -8.07 -11.12
C SER A 110 7.64 -8.20 -9.83
N PRO A 111 7.57 -9.40 -9.21
CA PRO A 111 6.97 -9.58 -7.89
C PRO A 111 7.60 -8.71 -6.79
N TRP A 112 8.84 -8.24 -7.00
CA TRP A 112 9.61 -7.43 -6.05
C TRP A 112 9.52 -5.93 -6.34
N ASP A 113 8.81 -5.51 -7.39
CA ASP A 113 8.66 -4.11 -7.72
C ASP A 113 7.67 -3.46 -6.76
N THR A 114 8.17 -2.68 -5.81
CA THR A 114 7.36 -1.94 -4.84
C THR A 114 6.39 -0.93 -5.48
N GLU A 115 6.60 -0.57 -6.75
CA GLU A 115 5.65 0.20 -7.56
C GLU A 115 4.27 -0.47 -7.69
N TRP A 116 4.22 -1.81 -7.61
CA TRP A 116 3.03 -2.63 -7.88
C TRP A 116 2.58 -3.45 -6.68
N LEU A 117 3.13 -3.17 -5.50
CA LEU A 117 2.77 -3.84 -4.27
C LEU A 117 1.83 -2.97 -3.44
N LEU A 118 0.92 -3.61 -2.72
CA LEU A 118 0.19 -3.00 -1.64
C LEU A 118 1.16 -2.57 -0.55
N GLN A 119 0.80 -1.50 0.14
CA GLN A 119 1.57 -0.87 1.18
C GLN A 119 1.84 -1.82 2.35
N GLU A 120 0.82 -2.55 2.79
CA GLU A 120 0.93 -3.57 3.84
C GLU A 120 2.00 -4.61 3.48
N LEU A 121 1.99 -5.10 2.23
CA LEU A 121 2.99 -6.07 1.75
C LEU A 121 4.39 -5.46 1.64
N ILE A 122 4.52 -4.16 1.40
CA ILE A 122 5.81 -3.45 1.40
C ILE A 122 6.34 -3.36 2.83
N GLU A 123 5.48 -3.01 3.78
CA GLU A 123 5.85 -2.80 5.18
C GLU A 123 6.25 -4.11 5.86
N ASP A 124 5.49 -5.18 5.62
CA ASP A 124 5.70 -6.46 6.29
C ASP A 124 6.85 -7.27 5.69
N ASN A 125 7.31 -6.94 4.48
CA ASN A 125 8.35 -7.70 3.80
C ASN A 125 9.76 -7.23 4.19
N PRO A 126 10.52 -7.98 5.02
CA PRO A 126 11.82 -7.53 5.50
C PRO A 126 12.83 -7.38 4.37
N ALA A 127 12.73 -8.19 3.31
CA ALA A 127 13.70 -8.19 2.21
C ALA A 127 13.74 -6.86 1.43
N ILE A 128 12.66 -6.09 1.45
CA ILE A 128 12.59 -4.75 0.83
C ILE A 128 13.42 -3.74 1.61
N TRP A 129 13.59 -3.94 2.92
CA TRP A 129 14.20 -2.97 3.83
C TRP A 129 15.66 -3.29 4.18
N MET A 130 16.16 -4.48 3.85
CA MET A 130 17.54 -4.87 4.16
C MET A 130 18.55 -4.17 3.25
N LEU A 131 19.47 -3.41 3.85
CA LEU A 131 20.55 -2.71 3.16
C LEU A 131 21.92 -3.19 3.61
N SER A 132 22.91 -3.17 2.72
CA SER A 132 24.31 -3.36 3.10
C SER A 132 24.96 -2.01 3.41
N VAL A 133 25.32 -1.79 4.68
CA VAL A 133 26.03 -0.60 5.17
C VAL A 133 27.30 -1.08 5.86
N ASP A 134 28.47 -0.62 5.39
CA ASP A 134 29.78 -0.99 5.95
C ASP A 134 30.03 -2.50 6.14
N ARG A 135 29.50 -3.32 5.22
CA ARG A 135 29.53 -4.81 5.24
C ARG A 135 28.59 -5.47 6.24
N PHE A 136 27.74 -4.71 6.93
CA PHE A 136 26.65 -5.21 7.75
C PHE A 136 25.33 -5.17 6.97
N ILE A 137 24.47 -6.15 7.19
CA ILE A 137 23.10 -6.12 6.68
C ILE A 137 22.22 -5.56 7.79
N VAL A 138 21.60 -4.42 7.53
CA VAL A 138 20.79 -3.66 8.49
C VAL A 138 19.41 -3.40 7.91
N ASP A 139 18.41 -3.32 8.78
CA ASP A 139 17.08 -2.87 8.38
C ASP A 139 17.09 -1.35 8.26
N ALA A 140 16.72 -0.84 7.08
CA ALA A 140 16.70 0.59 6.81
C ALA A 140 15.73 1.35 7.71
N ARG A 141 14.69 0.70 8.24
CA ARG A 141 13.66 1.32 9.09
C ARG A 141 14.22 1.75 10.45
N ASP A 142 15.30 1.10 10.89
CA ASP A 142 15.98 1.36 12.15
C ASP A 142 17.14 2.37 12.00
N LEU A 143 17.49 2.73 10.75
CA LEU A 143 18.55 3.71 10.49
C LEU A 143 18.11 5.13 10.85
N PRO A 144 19.04 6.05 11.18
CA PRO A 144 18.72 7.46 11.36
C PRO A 144 18.07 8.08 10.12
N LEU A 145 17.23 9.10 10.32
CA LEU A 145 16.42 9.73 9.26
C LEU A 145 17.24 10.14 8.03
N GLU A 146 18.43 10.70 8.24
CA GLU A 146 19.32 11.13 7.15
C GLU A 146 19.71 9.96 6.23
N PHE A 147 20.00 8.79 6.81
CA PHE A 147 20.32 7.58 6.05
C PHE A 147 19.08 7.02 5.34
N GLN A 148 17.90 7.08 5.95
CA GLN A 148 16.65 6.69 5.30
C GLN A 148 16.37 7.58 4.08
N GLN A 149 16.52 8.89 4.22
CA GLN A 149 16.35 9.87 3.14
C GLN A 149 17.32 9.60 1.99
N GLU A 150 18.59 9.36 2.30
CA GLU A 150 19.60 9.05 1.30
C GLU A 150 19.34 7.70 0.61
N ALA A 151 18.93 6.68 1.36
CA ALA A 151 18.54 5.39 0.79
C ALA A 151 17.34 5.53 -0.15
N ALA A 152 16.31 6.28 0.24
CA ALA A 152 15.14 6.54 -0.61
C ALA A 152 15.51 7.35 -1.86
N ARG A 153 16.36 8.38 -1.72
CA ARG A 153 16.88 9.19 -2.83
C ARG A 153 17.64 8.33 -3.86
N ARG A 154 18.37 7.31 -3.38
CA ARG A 154 19.10 6.34 -4.21
C ARG A 154 18.21 5.22 -4.76
N GLY A 155 16.94 5.16 -4.39
CA GLY A 155 16.01 4.10 -4.78
C GLY A 155 16.31 2.74 -4.13
N LEU A 156 17.01 2.73 -3.00
CA LEU A 156 17.33 1.51 -2.26
C LEU A 156 16.18 1.05 -1.36
N ILE A 157 15.34 2.00 -0.92
CA ILE A 157 14.09 1.74 -0.21
C ILE A 157 12.94 2.48 -0.89
N PRO A 158 11.68 2.05 -0.73
CA PRO A 158 10.56 2.61 -1.49
C PRO A 158 10.18 4.03 -1.08
N TYR A 159 10.28 4.35 0.20
CA TYR A 159 10.00 5.67 0.79
C TYR A 159 10.75 5.80 2.12
N VAL A 160 10.63 6.95 2.79
CA VAL A 160 11.24 7.21 4.10
C VAL A 160 10.27 6.82 5.22
N PRO A 161 10.49 5.71 5.96
CA PRO A 161 9.56 5.21 6.97
C PRO A 161 9.24 6.22 8.08
N ALA A 162 10.25 6.94 8.57
CA ALA A 162 10.09 7.87 9.67
C ALA A 162 9.18 9.07 9.33
N MET A 163 9.06 9.44 8.05
CA MET A 163 8.16 10.53 7.63
C MET A 163 6.70 10.06 7.64
N ARG A 164 6.44 8.83 7.21
CA ARG A 164 5.09 8.25 7.17
C ARG A 164 4.46 8.14 8.57
N LYS A 165 5.23 7.63 9.54
CA LYS A 165 4.77 7.53 10.94
C LYS A 165 4.34 8.89 11.51
N LYS A 166 4.97 9.98 11.07
CA LYS A 166 4.63 11.34 11.49
C LYS A 166 3.33 11.84 10.86
N GLU A 167 3.10 11.51 9.58
CA GLU A 167 1.84 11.82 8.87
C GLU A 167 0.66 11.10 9.52
N GLU A 168 0.78 9.80 9.77
CA GLU A 168 -0.24 8.98 10.44
C GLU A 168 -0.57 9.48 11.86
N GLN A 169 0.45 9.85 12.64
CA GLN A 169 0.26 10.45 13.96
C GLN A 169 -0.48 11.80 13.88
N THR A 170 -0.18 12.60 12.86
CA THR A 170 -0.81 13.91 12.65
C THR A 170 -2.27 13.77 12.23
N GLU A 171 -2.59 12.81 11.35
CA GLU A 171 -3.96 12.50 10.93
C GLU A 171 -4.80 11.96 12.09
N GLN A 172 -4.25 11.06 12.91
CA GLN A 172 -4.91 10.57 14.12
C GLN A 172 -5.12 11.65 15.19
N LEU A 173 -4.24 12.66 15.24
CA LEU A 173 -4.39 13.83 16.12
C LEU A 173 -5.48 14.79 15.60
N SER A 174 -5.63 14.97 14.29
CA SER A 174 -6.69 15.79 13.70
C SER A 174 -8.07 15.14 13.78
N GLU A 175 -8.19 13.82 13.56
CA GLU A 175 -9.47 13.11 13.66
C GLU A 175 -10.03 13.09 15.09
N LYS A 176 -9.15 13.09 16.10
CA LYS A 176 -9.54 13.23 17.52
C LYS A 176 -9.97 14.65 17.89
N ALA A 177 -9.50 15.67 17.16
CA ALA A 177 -9.87 17.07 17.39
C ALA A 177 -11.25 17.41 16.81
N ASP A 178 -11.65 16.77 15.71
CA ASP A 178 -12.93 16.99 15.04
C ASP A 178 -14.11 16.18 15.62
N ASN A 179 -13.86 15.28 16.57
CA ASN A 179 -14.88 14.48 17.25
C ASN A 179 -14.82 14.73 18.77
N PRO A 180 -15.45 15.79 19.30
CA PRO A 180 -15.43 16.04 20.73
C PRO A 180 -16.28 14.97 21.42
N VAL A 181 -15.64 14.17 22.26
CA VAL A 181 -16.34 13.27 23.19
C VAL A 181 -17.40 14.09 23.94
N PRO A 182 -18.66 13.65 24.06
CA PRO A 182 -19.64 14.37 24.85
C PRO A 182 -19.19 14.35 26.30
N ASN A 183 -18.94 15.53 26.86
CA ASN A 183 -18.65 15.73 28.27
C ASN A 183 -19.88 15.33 29.10
N PRO A 184 -19.82 14.30 29.97
CA PRO A 184 -20.87 14.04 30.93
C PRO A 184 -20.44 14.65 32.28
N LEU A 185 -20.81 15.91 32.52
CA LEU A 185 -21.12 16.37 33.88
C LEU A 185 -22.65 16.19 33.99
N GLN A 186 -23.22 15.44 34.93
CA GLN A 186 -23.09 15.57 36.37
C GLN A 186 -23.67 14.29 37.00
N ASP A 187 -23.06 13.76 38.06
CA ASP A 187 -23.78 13.62 39.32
C ASP A 187 -22.81 13.36 40.47
N CYS A 188 -23.02 14.14 41.52
CA CYS A 188 -22.22 14.20 42.73
C CYS A 188 -22.58 13.05 43.65
N VAL A 189 -21.62 12.25 44.11
CA VAL A 189 -21.67 11.64 45.45
C VAL A 189 -20.24 11.56 46.01
N SER A 190 -20.09 12.10 47.21
CA SER A 190 -18.91 12.15 48.07
C SER A 190 -18.56 10.80 48.72
N ASP A 191 -17.36 10.75 49.30
CA ASP A 191 -16.76 9.71 50.18
C ASP A 191 -15.90 8.69 49.43
N ASP A 192 -14.77 8.20 49.92
CA ASP A 192 -13.87 8.51 51.04
C ASP A 192 -12.56 7.74 50.69
N SER A 193 -11.44 8.24 51.17
CA SER A 193 -10.14 7.57 51.35
C SER A 193 -9.69 6.45 50.38
N THR A 194 -8.62 6.69 49.60
CA THR A 194 -7.33 5.96 49.68
C THR A 194 -6.33 6.38 48.58
N SER A 195 -5.17 6.87 49.04
CA SER A 195 -3.86 7.11 48.40
C SER A 195 -3.66 6.77 46.91
N GLU A 196 -3.32 7.79 46.12
CA GLU A 196 -2.63 7.65 44.82
C GLU A 196 -1.17 7.16 44.99
N PRO A 197 -0.64 6.31 44.10
CA PRO A 197 0.78 5.98 44.10
C PRO A 197 1.59 7.10 43.43
N VAL A 198 2.54 7.66 44.17
CA VAL A 198 3.52 8.63 43.68
C VAL A 198 4.50 7.93 42.71
N PRO A 199 4.75 8.47 41.51
CA PRO A 199 5.74 7.89 40.59
C PRO A 199 7.17 8.15 41.14
N PRO A 200 8.10 7.19 41.01
CA PRO A 200 9.46 7.38 41.48
C PRO A 200 10.18 8.48 40.68
N ALA A 201 10.93 9.32 41.39
CA ALA A 201 11.53 10.55 40.91
C ALA A 201 12.87 10.37 40.15
N ASP A 202 13.20 9.16 39.69
CA ASP A 202 14.49 8.92 39.04
C ASP A 202 14.41 7.82 37.97
N PHE A 203 14.88 8.15 36.76
CA PHE A 203 14.92 7.27 35.58
C PHE A 203 16.35 6.76 35.31
N SER A 204 17.22 6.73 36.32
CA SER A 204 18.62 6.32 36.14
C SER A 204 18.86 4.80 36.09
N ASP A 205 17.88 3.93 36.34
CA ASP A 205 18.14 2.49 36.59
C ASP A 205 17.68 1.51 35.49
N ILE A 206 17.35 1.97 34.28
CA ILE A 206 16.95 1.06 33.18
C ILE A 206 18.18 0.51 32.41
N TYR A 207 19.37 1.09 32.58
CA TYR A 207 20.53 0.82 31.73
C TYR A 207 21.66 -0.03 32.35
N ASP A 208 21.38 -0.90 33.33
CA ASP A 208 22.43 -1.75 33.91
C ASP A 208 22.04 -3.23 34.13
N ARG A 209 21.47 -3.87 33.10
CA ARG A 209 21.23 -5.33 33.13
C ARG A 209 21.77 -6.14 31.96
N PHE A 210 22.71 -5.61 31.18
CA PHE A 210 23.45 -6.39 30.19
C PHE A 210 24.95 -6.07 30.20
N ARG A 211 25.58 -6.34 31.34
CA ARG A 211 27.04 -6.45 31.43
C ARG A 211 27.42 -7.66 32.29
N THR A 212 28.19 -8.57 31.69
CA THR A 212 28.82 -9.80 32.24
C THR A 212 27.83 -10.91 32.62
N VAL A 213 27.91 -12.14 32.09
CA VAL A 213 29.08 -13.00 31.78
C VAL A 213 28.90 -13.70 30.44
#